data_AF-A0A6P1E0Y0-F1
#
_entry.id   AF-A0A6P1E0Y0-F1
#
_cell.length_a   1.000
_cell.length_b   1.000
_cell.length_c   1.000
_cell.angle_alpha   90.00
_cell.angle_beta   90.00
_cell.angle_gamma   90.00
#
_symmetry.space_group_name_H-M   'P 1'
#
loop_
_entity.id
_entity.type
_entity.pdbx_description
1 polymer ?
#
loop_
_entity_poly.entity_id
_entity_poly.type
_entity_poly.pdbx_seq_one_letter_code
_entity_poly.pdbx_strand_id
1 'polypeptide(L)'
;MSSAVALYEALARVPDERARAKVIAEAFEQLEERYPNLSELATQGHVREAELRLQREIEQVRAELKIEIAQLRKDLTTQIERIKSDLLRWLLPVMLVQVAAIAAMVKLL
;
A
#
# COMPACT_ATOMS: atom_id res chain seq x y z
N MET A 1 11.01 -34.56 27.69
CA MET A 1 12.37 -34.65 27.09
C MET A 1 12.25 -34.12 25.67
N SER A 2 13.22 -33.33 25.16
CA SER A 2 13.08 -32.75 23.81
C SER A 2 13.18 -33.86 22.75
N SER A 3 12.41 -33.78 21.66
CA SER A 3 12.45 -34.79 20.57
C SER A 3 13.85 -35.02 20.01
N ALA A 4 14.70 -33.99 20.01
CA ALA A 4 16.08 -34.09 19.56
C ALA A 4 16.95 -34.97 20.49
N VAL A 5 16.71 -34.91 21.81
CA VAL A 5 17.42 -35.76 22.79
C VAL A 5 16.98 -37.21 22.66
N ALA A 6 15.68 -37.46 22.43
CA ALA A 6 15.15 -38.81 22.22
C ALA A 6 15.70 -39.46 20.93
N LEU A 7 15.82 -38.69 19.84
CA LEU A 7 16.42 -39.16 18.59
C LEU A 7 17.92 -39.48 18.75
N TYR A 8 18.64 -38.63 19.48
CA TYR A 8 20.07 -38.85 19.77
C TYR A 8 20.28 -40.14 20.58
N GLU A 9 19.51 -40.35 21.64
CA GLU A 9 19.60 -41.58 22.45
C GLU A 9 19.22 -42.84 21.65
N ALA A 10 18.21 -42.75 20.79
CA ALA A 10 17.81 -43.84 19.91
C ALA A 10 18.91 -44.20 18.90
N LEU A 11 19.60 -43.21 18.33
CA LEU A 11 20.72 -43.43 17.41
C LEU A 11 21.99 -43.92 18.11
N ALA A 12 22.25 -43.48 19.35
CA ALA A 12 23.40 -43.91 20.14
C ALA A 12 23.27 -45.37 20.62
N ARG A 13 22.04 -45.89 20.76
CA ARG A 13 21.77 -47.28 21.19
C ARG A 13 21.94 -48.32 20.09
N VAL A 14 21.98 -47.88 18.83
CA VAL A 14 21.94 -48.77 17.66
C VAL A 14 23.31 -48.76 16.95
N PRO A 15 24.07 -49.87 16.99
CA PRO A 15 25.39 -49.94 16.36
C PRO A 15 25.33 -50.11 14.82
N ASP A 16 24.24 -50.70 14.32
CA ASP A 16 24.05 -51.03 12.90
C ASP A 16 23.55 -49.84 12.07
N GLU A 17 24.12 -49.66 10.88
CA GLU A 17 23.87 -48.50 10.02
C GLU A 17 22.48 -48.51 9.40
N ARG A 18 21.96 -49.69 9.05
CA ARG A 18 20.59 -49.86 8.57
C ARG A 18 19.56 -49.54 9.64
N ALA A 19 19.78 -50.01 10.86
CA ALA A 19 18.88 -49.73 11.96
C ALA A 19 18.91 -48.24 12.37
N ARG A 20 20.07 -47.56 12.29
CA ARG A 20 20.14 -46.09 12.44
C ARG A 20 19.37 -45.35 11.34
N ALA A 21 19.50 -45.77 10.09
CA ALA A 21 18.76 -45.18 8.97
C ALA A 21 17.24 -45.31 9.17
N LYS A 22 16.78 -46.43 9.74
CA LYS A 22 15.36 -46.66 10.04
C LYS A 22 14.83 -45.72 11.13
N VAL A 23 15.60 -45.51 12.20
CA VAL A 23 15.27 -44.56 13.27
C VAL A 23 15.19 -43.12 12.74
N ILE A 24 16.07 -42.74 11.81
CA ILE A 24 16.03 -41.43 11.15
C ILE A 24 14.76 -41.29 10.30
N ALA A 25 14.41 -42.31 9.51
CA ALA A 25 13.22 -42.31 8.67
C ALA A 25 11.93 -42.14 9.49
N GLU A 26 11.78 -42.91 10.58
CA GLU A 26 10.62 -42.81 11.49
C GLU A 26 10.53 -41.41 12.16
N ALA A 27 11.66 -40.80 12.50
CA ALA A 27 11.69 -39.45 13.06
C ALA A 27 11.30 -38.36 12.04
N PHE A 28 11.67 -38.54 10.76
CA PHE A 28 11.23 -37.66 9.69
C PHE A 28 9.74 -37.80 9.38
N GLU A 29 9.21 -39.03 9.36
CA GLU A 29 7.79 -39.30 9.16
C GLU A 29 6.93 -38.67 10.27
N GLN A 30 7.37 -38.79 11.53
CA GLN A 30 6.74 -38.09 12.67
C GLN A 30 6.82 -36.56 12.57
N LEU A 31 7.88 -36.02 11.97
CA LEU A 31 8.02 -34.57 11.77
C LEU A 31 7.05 -34.07 10.69
N GLU A 32 6.91 -34.83 9.60
CA GLU A 32 6.03 -34.53 8.47
C GLU A 32 4.55 -34.62 8.87
N GLU A 33 4.14 -35.64 9.64
CA GLU A 33 2.79 -35.71 10.22
C GLU A 33 2.48 -34.54 11.16
N ARG A 34 3.48 -34.08 11.91
CA ARG A 34 3.32 -32.99 12.88
C ARG A 34 3.27 -31.61 12.23
N TYR A 35 3.87 -31.46 11.05
CA TYR A 35 3.87 -30.24 10.26
C TYR A 35 3.61 -30.53 8.77
N PRO A 36 2.36 -30.88 8.41
CA PRO A 36 2.00 -31.28 7.05
C PRO A 36 2.26 -30.20 5.99
N ASN A 37 2.44 -28.95 6.42
CA ASN A 37 2.63 -27.78 5.54
C ASN A 37 4.05 -27.20 5.62
N LEU A 38 5.07 -27.96 6.01
CA LEU A 38 6.47 -27.51 6.03
C LEU A 38 6.91 -26.96 4.66
N SER A 39 6.40 -27.52 3.58
CA SER A 39 6.64 -27.10 2.20
C SER A 39 5.98 -25.76 1.82
N GLU A 40 4.92 -25.35 2.53
CA GLU A 40 4.22 -24.08 2.29
C GLU A 40 4.75 -22.93 3.15
N LEU A 41 5.69 -23.20 4.06
CA LEU A 41 6.27 -22.16 4.90
C LEU A 41 7.05 -21.16 4.05
N ALA A 42 6.65 -19.90 4.14
CA ALA A 42 7.40 -18.81 3.54
C ALA A 42 8.82 -18.81 4.13
N THR A 43 9.81 -18.97 3.25
CA THR A 43 11.22 -18.86 3.65
C THR A 43 11.52 -17.43 4.06
N GLN A 44 12.57 -17.21 4.87
CA GLN A 44 13.01 -15.85 5.17
C GLN A 44 13.35 -15.06 3.90
N GLY A 45 13.80 -15.74 2.84
CA GLY A 45 13.99 -15.16 1.51
C GLY A 45 12.69 -14.64 0.91
N HIS A 46 11.63 -15.44 0.90
CA HIS A 46 10.30 -15.04 0.40
C HIS A 46 9.72 -13.86 1.17
N VAL A 47 9.88 -13.85 2.50
CA VAL A 47 9.43 -12.72 3.34
C VAL A 47 10.23 -11.46 3.01
N ARG A 48 11.56 -11.58 2.88
CA ARG A 48 12.43 -10.44 2.55
C ARG A 48 12.13 -9.87 1.17
N GLU A 49 11.88 -10.73 0.20
CA GLU A 49 11.49 -10.31 -1.15
C GLU A 49 10.12 -9.60 -1.15
N ALA A 50 9.15 -10.15 -0.42
CA ALA A 50 7.83 -9.54 -0.27
C ALA A 50 7.92 -8.17 0.42
N GLU A 51 8.73 -8.03 1.49
CA GLU A 51 8.99 -6.75 2.14
C GLU A 51 9.57 -5.72 1.18
N LEU A 52 10.59 -6.09 0.40
CA LEU A 52 11.23 -5.20 -0.57
C LEU A 52 10.26 -4.79 -1.68
N ARG A 53 9.44 -5.73 -2.17
CA ARG A 53 8.41 -5.45 -3.18
C ARG A 53 7.37 -4.47 -2.63
N LEU A 54 6.86 -4.74 -1.42
CA LEU A 54 5.87 -3.86 -0.77
C LEU A 54 6.44 -2.46 -0.49
N GLN A 55 7.71 -2.35 -0.08
CA GLN A 55 8.35 -1.04 0.08
C GLN A 55 8.37 -0.24 -1.22
N ARG A 56 8.73 -0.89 -2.34
CA ARG A 56 8.70 -0.23 -3.66
C ARG A 56 7.29 0.18 -4.08
N GLU A 57 6.30 -0.70 -3.89
CA GLU A 57 4.89 -0.38 -4.20
C GLU A 57 4.40 0.80 -3.36
N ILE A 58 4.75 0.85 -2.07
CA ILE A 58 4.41 1.98 -1.18
C ILE A 58 5.06 3.27 -1.67
N GLU A 59 6.34 3.24 -2.05
CA GLU A 59 7.04 4.41 -2.58
C GLU A 59 6.43 4.90 -3.89
N GLN A 60 6.07 3.97 -4.79
CA GLN A 60 5.41 4.28 -6.05
C GLN A 60 4.06 4.94 -5.82
N VAL A 61 3.19 4.34 -5.01
CA VAL A 61 1.86 4.89 -4.69
C VAL A 61 1.99 6.27 -4.03
N ARG A 62 2.97 6.47 -3.13
CA ARG A 62 3.22 7.79 -2.52
C ARG A 62 3.65 8.83 -3.55
N ALA A 63 4.47 8.46 -4.53
CA ALA A 63 4.90 9.37 -5.58
C ALA A 63 3.73 9.74 -6.51
N GLU A 64 2.92 8.76 -6.92
CA GLU A 64 1.71 8.96 -7.72
C GLU A 64 0.73 9.89 -7.01
N LEU A 65 0.41 9.63 -5.75
CA LEU A 65 -0.47 10.49 -4.95
C LEU A 65 0.05 11.92 -4.83
N LYS A 66 1.37 12.11 -4.68
CA LYS A 66 1.96 13.46 -4.62
C LYS A 66 1.76 14.23 -5.92
N ILE A 67 1.89 13.56 -7.07
CA ILE A 67 1.64 14.14 -8.39
C ILE A 67 0.17 14.49 -8.55
N GLU A 68 -0.73 13.56 -8.23
CA GLU A 68 -2.18 13.78 -8.33
C GLU A 68 -2.65 14.96 -7.45
N ILE A 69 -2.16 15.04 -6.20
CA ILE A 69 -2.48 16.16 -5.31
C ILE A 69 -1.97 17.49 -5.89
N ALA A 70 -0.76 17.51 -6.46
CA ALA A 70 -0.21 18.72 -7.07
C ALA A 70 -1.03 19.16 -8.29
N GLN A 71 -1.45 18.20 -9.12
CA GLN A 71 -2.28 18.44 -10.29
C GLN A 71 -3.67 18.96 -9.89
N LEU A 72 -4.34 18.30 -8.94
CA LEU A 72 -5.63 18.74 -8.40
C LEU A 72 -5.57 20.16 -7.84
N ARG A 73 -4.50 20.51 -7.10
CA ARG A 73 -4.30 21.87 -6.58
C ARG A 73 -4.14 22.91 -7.70
N LYS A 74 -3.42 22.56 -8.76
CA LYS A 74 -3.24 23.42 -9.93
C LYS A 74 -4.57 23.63 -10.65
N ASP A 75 -5.28 22.55 -10.93
CA ASP A 75 -6.58 22.58 -11.61
C ASP A 75 -7.60 23.39 -10.81
N LEU A 76 -7.64 23.22 -9.49
CA LEU A 76 -8.52 24.00 -8.62
C LEU A 76 -8.17 25.49 -8.65
N THR A 77 -6.88 25.84 -8.59
CA THR A 77 -6.42 27.24 -8.69
C THR A 77 -6.87 27.86 -10.02
N THR A 78 -6.66 27.15 -11.13
CA THR A 78 -7.09 27.61 -12.46
C THR A 78 -8.61 27.76 -12.56
N GLN A 79 -9.39 26.84 -11.99
CA GLN A 79 -10.85 26.95 -11.96
C GLN A 79 -11.30 28.17 -11.15
N ILE A 80 -10.68 28.43 -9.99
CA ILE A 80 -10.97 29.61 -9.18
C ILE A 80 -10.67 30.90 -9.96
N GLU A 81 -9.53 30.96 -10.65
CA GLU A 81 -9.17 32.13 -11.47
C GLU A 81 -10.16 32.37 -12.61
N ARG A 82 -10.58 31.30 -13.29
CA ARG A 82 -11.61 31.39 -14.35
C ARG A 82 -12.92 31.91 -13.79
N ILE A 83 -13.41 31.35 -12.68
CA ILE A 83 -14.65 31.80 -12.03
C ILE A 83 -14.52 33.28 -11.63
N LYS A 84 -13.40 33.70 -11.04
CA LYS A 84 -13.16 35.11 -10.70
C LYS A 84 -13.21 36.01 -11.93
N SER A 85 -12.56 35.60 -13.02
CA SER A 85 -12.56 36.35 -14.28
C SER A 85 -13.96 36.44 -14.89
N ASP A 86 -14.70 35.33 -14.91
CA ASP A 86 -16.06 35.28 -15.43
C ASP A 86 -17.01 36.15 -14.60
N LEU A 87 -16.91 36.08 -13.26
CA LEU A 87 -17.67 36.96 -12.38
C LEU A 87 -17.37 38.43 -12.65
N LEU A 88 -16.10 38.81 -12.79
CA LEU A 88 -15.73 40.20 -13.08
C LEU A 88 -16.25 40.64 -14.45
N ARG A 89 -16.14 39.76 -15.46
CA ARG A 89 -16.62 40.01 -16.83
C ARG A 89 -18.11 40.31 -16.87
N TRP A 90 -18.92 39.68 -16.03
CA TRP A 90 -20.37 39.89 -15.98
C TRP A 90 -20.79 40.99 -15.01
N LEU A 91 -20.15 41.12 -13.85
CA LEU A 91 -20.51 42.12 -12.84
C LEU A 91 -20.20 43.55 -13.32
N LEU A 92 -19.06 43.78 -13.98
CA LEU A 92 -18.67 45.12 -14.44
C LEU A 92 -19.73 45.78 -15.35
N PRO A 93 -20.18 45.17 -16.47
CA PRO A 93 -21.18 45.79 -17.32
C PRO A 93 -22.53 45.93 -16.61
N VAL A 94 -22.93 44.96 -15.78
CA VAL A 94 -24.18 45.04 -15.01
C VAL A 94 -24.16 46.24 -14.07
N MET A 95 -23.07 46.47 -13.34
CA MET A 95 -22.91 47.62 -12.45
C MET A 95 -22.96 48.94 -13.22
N LEU A 96 -22.34 49.02 -14.40
CA LEU A 96 -22.38 50.21 -15.25
C LEU A 96 -23.81 50.52 -15.73
N VAL A 97 -24.57 49.50 -16.14
CA VAL A 97 -25.99 49.65 -16.53
C VAL A 97 -26.82 50.14 -15.34
N GLN A 98 -26.62 49.59 -14.15
CA GLN A 98 -27.33 50.03 -12.93
C GLN A 98 -27.02 51.48 -12.58
N VAL A 99 -25.74 51.89 -12.64
CA VAL A 99 -25.33 53.28 -12.38
C VAL A 99 -25.97 54.24 -13.39
N ALA A 100 -25.97 53.89 -14.68
CA ALA A 100 -26.61 54.70 -15.71
C ALA A 100 -28.13 54.84 -15.49
N ALA A 101 -28.80 53.75 -15.10
CA ALA A 101 -30.23 53.75 -14.78
C ALA A 101 -30.55 54.66 -13.59
N ILE A 102 -29.75 54.60 -12.51
CA ILE A 102 -29.93 55.47 -11.33
C ILE A 102 -29.74 56.94 -11.71
N ALA A 103 -28.70 57.26 -12.49
CA ALA A 103 -28.43 58.64 -12.91
C ALA A 103 -29.58 59.21 -13.76
N ALA A 104 -30.16 58.41 -14.66
CA ALA A 104 -31.33 58.82 -15.45
C ALA A 104 -32.56 59.07 -14.57
N MET A 105 -32.79 58.21 -13.57
CA MET A 105 -33.91 58.34 -12.64
C MET A 105 -33.80 59.61 -11.77
N VAL A 106 -32.60 59.92 -11.28
CA VAL A 106 -32.34 61.16 -10.52
C VAL A 106 -32.58 62.41 -11.38
N LYS A 107 -32.22 62.38 -12.66
CA LYS A 107 -32.45 63.52 -13.59
C LYS A 107 -33.93 63.75 -13.92
N LEU A 108 -34.78 62.73 -13.74
CA LEU A 108 -36.22 62.76 -14.03
C LEU A 108 -37.08 63.20 -12.84
N LEU A 109 -36.50 63.27 -11.63
CA LEU A 109 -37.11 63.81 -10.41
C LEU A 109 -36.82 65.31 -10.28
#